data_AF-A0A842UME9-F1
#
_entry.id   AF-A0A842UME9-F1
#
_cell.length_a   1.000
_cell.length_b   1.000
_cell.length_c   1.000
_cell.angle_alpha   90.00
_cell.angle_beta   90.00
_cell.angle_gamma   90.00
#
_symmetry.space_group_name_H-M   'P 1'
#
loop_
_entity.id
_entity.type
_entity.pdbx_description
1 polymer ?
#
loop_
_entity_poly.entity_id
_entity_poly.type
_entity_poly.pdbx_seq_one_letter_code
_entity_poly.pdbx_strand_id
1 'polypeptide(L)'
;MRIQEAIPTCKRERLYARPTSWKGQGRAVDLGQSLTSRVKEVTIINERGAAVGTDWSPTPEEILEDWELVEAQLLWKEQEG
;
A
#
# COMPACT_ATOMS: atom_id res chain seq x y z
N MET A 1 6.92 -3.78 9.56
CA MET A 1 7.79 -2.59 9.43
C MET A 1 6.93 -1.35 9.61
N ARG A 2 7.49 -0.22 10.07
CA ARG A 2 6.69 1.00 10.20
C ARG A 2 6.48 1.64 8.83
N ILE A 3 5.35 2.33 8.62
CA ILE A 3 5.04 2.96 7.33
C ILE A 3 6.11 3.97 6.87
N GLN A 4 6.77 4.64 7.82
CA GLN A 4 7.87 5.58 7.51
C GLN A 4 9.07 4.88 6.86
N GLU A 5 9.30 3.61 7.14
CA GLU A 5 10.36 2.78 6.54
C GLU A 5 9.91 2.19 5.19
N ALA A 6 8.61 1.94 5.03
CA ALA A 6 8.03 1.44 3.79
C ALA A 6 8.09 2.49 2.66
N ILE A 7 7.80 3.77 2.97
CA ILE A 7 7.77 4.88 1.99
C ILE A 7 9.04 4.97 1.12
N PRO A 8 10.27 5.08 1.67
CA PRO A 8 11.48 5.20 0.86
C PRO A 8 11.73 3.95 0.01
N THR A 9 11.36 2.76 0.52
CA THR A 9 11.54 1.49 -0.19
C THR A 9 10.57 1.37 -1.36
N CYS A 10 9.28 1.68 -1.15
CA CYS A 10 8.28 1.75 -2.23
C CYS A 10 8.70 2.72 -3.34
N LYS A 11 9.24 3.90 -2.98
CA LYS A 11 9.74 4.89 -3.95
C LYS A 11 10.91 4.36 -4.80
N ARG A 12 11.86 3.65 -4.17
CA ARG A 12 13.06 3.16 -4.84
C ARG A 12 12.80 1.93 -5.69
N GLU A 13 12.03 1.00 -5.16
CA GLU A 13 11.92 -0.38 -5.68
C GLU A 13 10.61 -0.63 -6.42
N ARG A 14 9.72 0.37 -6.51
CA ARG A 14 8.40 0.27 -7.14
C ARG A 14 7.54 -0.84 -6.51
N LEU A 15 7.69 -1.01 -5.20
CA LEU A 15 6.90 -1.92 -4.38
C LEU A 15 5.69 -1.21 -3.80
N TYR A 16 4.71 -2.00 -3.36
CA TYR A 16 3.54 -1.53 -2.64
C TYR A 16 3.67 -1.88 -1.17
N ALA A 17 2.86 -1.23 -0.33
CA ALA A 17 2.79 -1.56 1.08
C ALA A 17 1.35 -1.85 1.48
N ARG A 18 1.15 -2.75 2.43
CA ARG A 18 -0.15 -2.95 3.06
C ARG A 18 0.00 -3.17 4.56
N PRO A 19 -1.02 -2.81 5.36
CA PRO A 19 -1.11 -3.29 6.73
C PRO A 19 -1.14 -4.82 6.74
N THR A 20 -0.43 -5.45 7.67
CA THR A 20 -0.45 -6.91 7.83
C THR A 20 -1.85 -7.46 8.11
N SER A 21 -2.74 -6.65 8.68
CA SER A 21 -4.16 -6.94 8.86
C SER A 21 -4.94 -7.13 7.55
N TRP A 22 -4.41 -6.65 6.41
CA TRP A 22 -5.02 -6.78 5.08
C TRP A 22 -4.43 -7.92 4.24
N LYS A 23 -3.51 -8.70 4.80
CA LYS A 23 -2.88 -9.83 4.11
C LYS A 23 -3.92 -10.80 3.55
N GLY A 24 -3.76 -11.19 2.28
CA GLY A 24 -4.69 -12.10 1.62
C GLY A 24 -5.93 -11.44 1.01
N GLN A 25 -6.15 -10.13 1.20
CA GLN A 25 -7.28 -9.43 0.60
C GLN A 25 -6.98 -8.92 -0.82
N GLY A 26 -5.74 -9.09 -1.31
CA GLY A 26 -5.30 -8.54 -2.59
C GLY A 26 -5.36 -7.01 -2.65
N ARG A 27 -5.17 -6.33 -1.50
CA ARG A 27 -5.20 -4.87 -1.37
C ARG A 27 -3.86 -4.34 -0.87
N ALA A 28 -3.39 -3.25 -1.47
CA ALA A 28 -2.20 -2.52 -1.04
C ALA A 28 -2.21 -1.08 -1.54
N VAL A 29 -1.16 -0.37 -1.17
CA VAL A 29 -0.98 1.08 -1.29
C VAL A 29 0.28 1.38 -2.09
N ASP A 30 0.16 2.27 -3.08
CA ASP A 30 1.34 2.87 -3.71
C ASP A 30 1.85 4.05 -2.86
N LEU A 31 2.73 3.76 -1.90
CA LEU A 31 3.42 4.79 -1.12
C LEU A 31 4.47 5.56 -1.93
N GLY A 32 4.84 5.05 -3.12
CA GLY A 32 5.82 5.63 -4.01
C GLY A 32 5.28 6.82 -4.80
N GLN A 33 4.03 6.72 -5.26
CA GLN A 33 3.41 7.68 -6.18
C GLN A 33 2.52 8.73 -5.50
N SER A 34 2.02 8.50 -4.28
CA SER A 34 0.97 9.38 -3.69
C SER A 34 1.39 10.24 -2.49
N LEU A 35 2.64 10.23 -2.00
CA LEU A 35 2.99 10.96 -0.76
C LEU A 35 4.01 12.09 -0.90
N THR A 36 3.50 13.31 -0.72
CA THR A 36 4.22 14.53 -0.29
C THR A 36 4.45 14.51 1.23
N SER A 37 5.20 15.48 1.77
CA SER A 37 5.76 15.51 3.14
C SER A 37 4.77 15.45 4.32
N ARG A 38 3.46 15.38 4.04
CA ARG A 38 2.40 15.09 5.01
C ARG A 38 1.58 13.99 4.38
N VAL A 39 1.62 12.78 4.93
CA VAL A 39 0.93 11.59 4.38
C VAL A 39 -0.52 11.96 4.06
N LYS A 40 -0.82 12.22 2.78
CA LYS A 40 -2.15 12.58 2.27
C LYS A 40 -2.36 11.73 1.04
N GLU A 41 -3.41 10.93 1.14
CA GLU A 41 -3.98 10.07 0.12
C GLU A 41 -3.16 8.81 -0.16
N VAL A 42 -3.79 7.71 0.21
CA VAL A 42 -3.36 6.38 -0.15
C VAL A 42 -4.24 5.89 -1.27
N THR A 43 -3.57 5.49 -2.34
CA THR A 43 -4.21 4.93 -3.52
C THR A 43 -4.34 3.42 -3.37
N ILE A 44 -5.58 2.93 -3.34
CA ILE A 44 -5.88 1.50 -3.47
C ILE A 44 -5.74 1.14 -4.94
N ILE A 45 -5.11 0.01 -5.22
CA ILE A 45 -4.75 -0.41 -6.58
C ILE A 45 -5.55 -1.66 -6.94
N ASN A 46 -6.01 -1.71 -8.19
CA ASN A 46 -6.78 -2.83 -8.72
C ASN A 46 -5.89 -3.85 -9.44
N GLU A 47 -6.58 -4.85 -9.97
CA GLU A 47 -6.14 -5.93 -10.86
C GLU A 47 -5.16 -5.52 -11.99
N ARG A 48 -5.08 -4.24 -12.38
CA ARG A 48 -4.22 -3.75 -13.48
C ARG A 48 -3.03 -2.93 -13.02
N GLY A 49 -2.81 -2.84 -11.71
CA GLY A 49 -1.86 -1.86 -11.16
C GLY A 49 -2.39 -0.42 -11.28
N ALA A 50 -3.67 -0.24 -11.60
CA ALA A 50 -4.30 1.06 -11.72
C ALA A 50 -4.91 1.46 -10.38
N ALA A 51 -4.73 2.74 -10.02
CA ALA A 51 -5.45 3.39 -8.95
C ALA A 51 -6.97 3.23 -9.16
N VAL A 52 -7.68 2.57 -8.23
CA VAL A 52 -9.15 2.36 -8.32
C VAL A 52 -9.98 3.32 -7.50
N GLY A 53 -9.36 4.10 -6.63
CA GLY A 53 -10.08 5.04 -5.79
C GLY A 53 -9.14 6.02 -5.12
N THR A 54 -9.61 7.26 -5.06
CA THR A 54 -9.07 8.37 -4.29
C THR A 54 -9.57 8.26 -2.85
N ASP A 55 -8.65 8.48 -1.90
CA ASP A 55 -8.90 8.76 -0.48
C ASP A 55 -9.18 7.55 0.43
N TRP A 56 -8.28 6.55 0.50
CA TRP A 56 -8.09 5.95 1.83
C TRP A 56 -7.35 6.96 2.70
N SER A 57 -8.06 7.43 3.72
CA SER A 57 -7.50 8.22 4.82
C SER A 57 -7.23 7.26 5.98
N PRO A 58 -6.05 6.62 6.03
CA PRO A 58 -5.73 5.72 7.13
C PRO A 58 -5.81 6.48 8.45
N THR A 59 -6.45 5.87 9.43
CA THR A 59 -6.45 6.35 10.80
C THR A 59 -5.00 6.40 11.34
N PRO A 60 -4.69 7.29 12.29
CA PRO A 60 -3.39 7.29 12.95
C PRO A 60 -2.99 5.90 13.48
N GLU A 61 -3.95 5.12 13.96
CA GLU A 61 -3.75 3.75 14.43
C GLU A 61 -3.30 2.82 13.30
N GLU A 62 -3.94 2.86 12.13
CA GLU A 62 -3.55 2.07 10.94
C GLU A 62 -2.15 2.45 10.44
N ILE A 63 -1.77 3.74 10.52
CA ILE A 63 -0.42 4.22 10.19
C ILE A 63 0.63 3.63 11.15
N LEU A 64 0.23 3.37 12.40
CA LEU A 64 1.09 2.77 13.43
C LEU A 64 1.12 1.24 13.37
N GLU A 65 0.28 0.57 12.56
CA GLU A 65 0.35 -0.88 12.42
C GLU A 65 1.67 -1.35 11.78
N ASP A 66 1.91 -2.66 11.81
CA ASP A 66 2.99 -3.28 11.06
C ASP A 66 2.58 -3.45 9.59
N TRP A 67 3.44 -2.92 8.72
CA TRP A 67 3.31 -2.99 7.27
C TRP A 67 4.20 -4.08 6.69
N GLU A 68 3.76 -4.66 5.58
CA GLU A 68 4.58 -5.51 4.72
C GLU A 68 4.68 -4.90 3.32
N LEU A 69 5.86 -5.07 2.70
CA LEU A 69 6.09 -4.72 1.31
C LEU A 69 5.63 -5.88 0.43
N VAL A 70 4.95 -5.55 -0.65
CA VAL A 70 4.32 -6.54 -1.53
C VAL A 70 4.50 -6.13 -2.98
N GLU A 71 4.79 -7.12 -3.82
CA GLU A 71 4.81 -6.95 -5.27
C GLU A 71 3.39 -6.96 -5.83
N ALA A 72 3.14 -6.22 -6.92
CA ALA A 72 1.86 -6.24 -7.63
C ALA A 72 1.41 -7.66 -7.98
N GLN A 73 2.34 -8.52 -8.39
CA GLN A 73 2.03 -9.88 -8.81
C GLN A 73 1.45 -10.74 -7.68
N LEU A 74 1.90 -10.53 -6.44
CA LEU A 74 1.35 -11.24 -5.28
C LEU A 74 -0.08 -10.79 -5.00
N LEU A 75 -0.33 -9.48 -5.06
CA LEU A 75 -1.66 -8.91 -4.81
C LEU A 75 -2.70 -9.43 -5.79
N TRP A 76 -2.31 -9.60 -7.05
CA TRP A 76 -3.19 -10.15 -8.07
C TRP A 76 -3.56 -11.61 -7.78
N LYS A 77 -2.58 -12.46 -7.46
CA LYS A 77 -2.84 -13.87 -7.14
C LYS A 77 -3.79 -14.06 -5.96
N GLU A 78 -3.72 -13.18 -4.96
CA GLU A 78 -4.59 -13.24 -3.79
C GLU A 78 -6.05 -12.83 -4.09
N GLN A 79 -6.33 -12.06 -5.14
CA GLN A 79 -7.71 -11.74 -5.53
C GLN A 79 -8.44 -12.87 -6.27
N GLU A 80 -7.68 -13.79 -6.88
CA GLU A 80 -8.23 -14.88 -7.70
C GLU A 80 -8.63 -16.12 -6.88
N GLY A 81 -8.16 -16.23 -5.62
CA GLY A 81 -8.43 -17.34 -4.71
C GLY A 81 -9.59 -17.06 -3.76
#